data_AF-A0A504U5U6-F1
#
_entry.id   AF-A0A504U5U6-F1
#
_cell.length_a   1.000
_cell.length_b   1.000
_cell.length_c   1.000
_cell.angle_alpha   90.00
_cell.angle_beta   90.00
_cell.angle_gamma   90.00
#
_symmetry.space_group_name_H-M   'P 1'
#
loop_
_entity.id
_entity.type
_entity.pdbx_description
1 polymer ?
#
loop_
_entity_poly.entity_id
_entity_poly.type
_entity_poly.pdbx_seq_one_letter_code
_entity_poly.pdbx_strand_id
1 'polypeptide(L)'
;MITTAAIAPTIRPGMGMQYTSEILDRKTGEMVSIDQGHWITMEELSEVFKIGRRQLATVLHQMNFLQIEGSGRNARNRIRDWVIAKGYGKRNKRKSDDMPFDVVSAEGVRWIAERWEAAKKAVEEKTSGPAKEAREALREFQKCRSGPMCGKQEIHWVADHFPHLTHDQMAQALSLSRQLVTRFMRIRSEQIANAKALRERHREPTRDTSRCVAQ
;
A
#
# COMPACT_ATOMS: atom_id res chain seq x y z
N MET A 1 -26.16 -25.49 -12.08
CA MET A 1 -25.35 -24.48 -11.37
C MET A 1 -23.97 -24.48 -12.00
N ILE A 2 -23.62 -23.44 -12.76
CA ILE A 2 -22.29 -23.35 -13.38
C ILE A 2 -21.37 -22.78 -12.30
N THR A 3 -20.53 -23.64 -11.72
CA THR A 3 -19.41 -23.20 -10.88
C THR A 3 -18.45 -22.47 -11.80
N THR A 4 -18.53 -21.14 -11.85
CA THR A 4 -17.53 -20.31 -12.50
C THR A 4 -16.21 -20.56 -11.78
N ALA A 5 -15.38 -21.44 -12.33
CA ALA A 5 -14.00 -21.60 -11.88
C ALA A 5 -13.34 -20.22 -12.00
N ALA A 6 -13.03 -19.60 -10.86
CA ALA A 6 -12.28 -18.36 -10.85
C ALA A 6 -10.98 -18.61 -11.61
N ILE A 7 -10.80 -17.94 -12.75
CA ILE A 7 -9.59 -18.03 -13.55
C ILE A 7 -8.44 -17.65 -12.62
N ALA A 8 -7.52 -18.60 -12.39
CA ALA A 8 -6.36 -18.35 -11.54
C ALA A 8 -5.61 -17.12 -12.09
N PRO A 9 -5.14 -16.21 -11.23
CA PRO A 9 -4.37 -15.06 -11.67
C PRO A 9 -3.12 -15.53 -12.43
N THR A 10 -3.08 -15.21 -13.72
CA THR A 10 -1.99 -15.61 -14.63
C THR A 10 -1.08 -14.42 -14.91
N ILE A 11 0.23 -14.67 -14.89
CA ILE A 11 1.24 -13.70 -15.33
C ILE A 11 1.05 -13.44 -16.82
N ARG A 12 0.85 -12.18 -17.20
CA ARG A 12 0.63 -11.83 -18.61
C ARG A 12 1.94 -11.88 -19.40
N PRO A 13 1.89 -12.20 -20.70
CA PRO A 13 3.04 -12.02 -21.57
C PRO A 13 3.57 -10.57 -21.48
N GLY A 14 4.88 -10.42 -21.25
CA GLY A 14 5.53 -9.12 -21.12
C GLY A 14 5.61 -8.53 -19.70
N MET A 15 4.98 -9.16 -18.70
CA MET A 15 5.28 -8.87 -17.29
C MET A 15 6.55 -9.59 -16.87
N GLY A 16 7.33 -9.00 -15.96
CA GLY A 16 8.49 -9.62 -15.35
C GLY A 16 9.73 -9.67 -16.23
N MET A 17 10.72 -10.42 -15.77
CA MET A 17 12.00 -10.59 -16.46
C MET A 17 12.47 -12.03 -16.32
N GLN A 18 12.98 -12.59 -17.42
CA GLN A 18 13.74 -13.84 -17.39
C GLN A 18 15.13 -13.54 -16.87
N TYR A 19 15.56 -14.26 -15.83
CA TYR A 19 16.91 -14.14 -15.31
C TYR A 19 17.72 -15.33 -15.76
N THR A 20 18.93 -15.07 -16.26
CA THR A 20 19.93 -16.09 -16.58
C THR A 20 21.19 -15.83 -15.77
N SER A 21 21.97 -16.87 -15.52
CA SER A 21 23.33 -16.75 -14.98
C SER A 21 24.29 -17.56 -15.81
N GLU A 22 25.46 -16.99 -16.10
CA GLU A 22 26.52 -17.69 -16.79
C GLU A 22 27.41 -18.40 -15.77
N ILE A 23 27.66 -19.68 -15.98
CA ILE A 23 28.57 -20.49 -15.17
C ILE A 23 29.59 -21.13 -16.09
N LEU A 24 30.87 -21.10 -15.70
CA LEU A 24 31.93 -21.80 -16.40
C LEU A 24 31.80 -23.31 -16.17
N ASP A 25 31.54 -24.07 -17.23
CA ASP A 25 31.61 -25.52 -17.17
C ASP A 25 33.08 -25.94 -17.08
N ARG A 26 33.47 -26.50 -15.93
CA ARG A 26 34.86 -26.92 -15.67
C ARG A 26 35.33 -28.10 -16.52
N LYS A 27 34.42 -28.83 -17.18
CA LYS A 27 34.76 -29.95 -18.05
C LYS A 27 35.06 -29.50 -19.48
N THR A 28 34.29 -28.55 -19.99
CA THR A 28 34.41 -28.07 -21.38
C THR A 28 35.22 -26.78 -21.49
N GLY A 29 35.32 -26.01 -20.40
CA GLY A 29 35.93 -24.68 -20.40
C GLY A 29 35.02 -23.59 -20.99
N GLU A 30 33.76 -23.91 -21.31
CA GLU A 30 32.81 -22.98 -21.92
C GLU A 30 31.90 -22.31 -20.88
N MET A 31 31.47 -21.08 -21.18
CA MET A 31 30.46 -20.38 -20.39
C MET A 31 29.08 -20.90 -20.79
N VAL A 32 28.36 -21.51 -19.84
CA VAL A 32 27.01 -22.01 -20.04
C VAL A 32 26.02 -21.07 -19.36
N SER A 33 25.03 -20.61 -20.12
CA SER A 33 23.91 -19.83 -19.59
C SER A 33 22.88 -20.76 -18.96
N ILE A 34 22.64 -20.58 -17.67
CA ILE A 34 21.64 -21.30 -16.89
C ILE A 34 20.42 -20.41 -16.70
N ASP A 35 19.26 -20.94 -17.04
CA ASP A 35 17.99 -20.30 -16.78
C ASP A 35 17.68 -20.27 -15.27
N GLN A 36 17.49 -19.08 -14.71
CA GLN A 36 17.05 -18.87 -13.33
C GLN A 36 15.54 -18.64 -13.22
N GLY A 37 14.81 -18.73 -14.32
CA GLY A 37 13.36 -18.61 -14.37
C GLY A 37 12.86 -17.19 -14.56
N HIS A 38 11.53 -17.11 -14.64
CA HIS A 38 10.77 -15.89 -14.84
C HIS A 38 10.31 -15.30 -13.52
N TRP A 39 10.61 -14.02 -13.28
CA TRP A 39 10.31 -13.33 -12.02
C TRP A 39 9.59 -12.01 -12.26
N ILE A 40 8.53 -11.77 -11.48
CA ILE A 40 7.77 -10.51 -11.50
C ILE A 40 8.01 -9.69 -10.23
N THR A 41 7.99 -8.37 -10.35
CA THR A 41 8.08 -7.43 -9.24
C THR A 41 6.78 -7.39 -8.42
N MET A 42 6.85 -6.80 -7.22
CA MET A 42 5.65 -6.54 -6.40
C MET A 42 4.62 -5.62 -7.08
N GLU A 43 5.07 -4.78 -8.01
CA GLU A 43 4.20 -3.90 -8.79
C GLU A 43 3.40 -4.70 -9.82
N GLU A 44 4.08 -5.52 -10.60
CA GLU A 44 3.45 -6.42 -11.57
C GLU A 44 2.54 -7.45 -10.87
N LEU A 45 2.95 -7.95 -9.69
CA LEU A 45 2.10 -8.81 -8.87
C LEU A 45 0.80 -8.09 -8.48
N SER A 46 0.83 -6.79 -8.21
CA SER A 46 -0.36 -6.02 -7.88
C SER A 46 -1.32 -5.90 -9.07
N GLU A 47 -0.78 -5.84 -10.29
CA GLU A 47 -1.56 -5.85 -11.53
C GLU A 47 -2.19 -7.22 -11.80
N VAL A 48 -1.45 -8.30 -11.53
CA VAL A 48 -1.94 -9.69 -11.62
C VAL A 48 -3.18 -9.89 -10.74
N PHE A 49 -3.15 -9.38 -9.50
CA PHE A 49 -4.28 -9.45 -8.56
C PHE A 49 -5.27 -8.27 -8.68
N LYS A 50 -5.06 -7.37 -9.64
CA LYS A 50 -5.89 -6.17 -9.91
C LYS A 50 -6.18 -5.36 -8.64
N ILE A 51 -5.15 -5.14 -7.81
CA ILE A 51 -5.28 -4.49 -6.52
C ILE A 51 -4.16 -3.47 -6.33
N GLY A 52 -4.40 -2.41 -5.55
CA GLY A 52 -3.35 -1.43 -5.24
C GLY A 52 -2.23 -2.05 -4.38
N ARG A 53 -0.98 -1.62 -4.61
CA ARG A 53 0.22 -2.13 -3.91
C ARG A 53 0.11 -2.13 -2.38
N ARG A 54 -0.59 -1.15 -1.79
CA ARG A 54 -0.80 -1.07 -0.34
C ARG A 54 -1.70 -2.19 0.19
N GLN A 55 -2.79 -2.47 -0.54
CA GLN A 55 -3.70 -3.57 -0.20
C GLN A 55 -3.05 -4.92 -0.48
N LEU A 56 -2.31 -5.07 -1.58
CA LEU A 56 -1.48 -6.25 -1.85
C LEU A 56 -0.56 -6.54 -0.66
N ALA A 57 0.22 -5.55 -0.22
CA ALA A 57 1.12 -5.72 0.92
C ALA A 57 0.39 -6.16 2.19
N THR A 58 -0.80 -5.61 2.45
CA THR A 58 -1.63 -5.98 3.62
C THR A 58 -2.05 -7.46 3.57
N VAL A 59 -2.51 -7.94 2.42
CA VAL A 59 -2.88 -9.35 2.23
C VAL A 59 -1.65 -10.25 2.32
N LEU A 60 -0.52 -9.87 1.72
CA LEU A 60 0.71 -10.64 1.79
C LEU A 60 1.30 -10.70 3.21
N HIS A 61 1.14 -9.65 4.02
CA HIS A 61 1.45 -9.70 5.45
C HIS A 61 0.54 -10.67 6.20
N GLN A 62 -0.76 -10.70 5.87
CA GLN A 62 -1.71 -11.67 6.45
C GLN A 62 -1.32 -13.12 6.14
N MET A 63 -0.72 -13.38 4.97
CA MET A 63 -0.20 -14.68 4.57
C MET A 63 1.18 -15.01 5.15
N ASN A 64 1.77 -14.11 5.96
CA ASN A 64 3.15 -14.20 6.41
C ASN A 64 4.18 -14.27 5.25
N PHE A 65 3.84 -13.77 4.06
CA PHE A 65 4.70 -13.76 2.88
C PHE A 65 5.69 -12.59 2.91
N LEU A 66 5.26 -11.46 3.52
CA LEU A 66 6.10 -10.29 3.74
C LEU A 66 6.47 -10.12 5.22
N GLN A 67 7.55 -9.38 5.43
CA GLN A 67 8.00 -8.80 6.70
C GLN A 67 8.34 -7.33 6.50
N ILE A 68 8.44 -6.59 7.60
CA ILE A 68 8.94 -5.22 7.59
C ILE A 68 10.40 -5.29 8.04
N GLU A 69 11.33 -4.86 7.19
CA GLU A 69 12.74 -4.67 7.53
C GLU A 69 13.03 -3.19 7.77
N GLY A 70 13.89 -2.90 8.75
CA GLY A 70 14.24 -1.54 9.15
C GLY A 70 13.24 -0.90 10.11
N SER A 71 13.43 0.39 10.40
CA SER A 71 12.58 1.14 11.33
C SER A 71 12.27 2.55 10.82
N GLY A 72 11.16 3.12 11.29
CA GLY A 72 10.75 4.49 11.00
C GLY A 72 10.59 4.77 9.49
N ARG A 73 11.34 5.75 8.97
CA ARG A 73 11.28 6.16 7.55
C ARG A 73 11.92 5.17 6.59
N ASN A 74 12.75 4.26 7.11
CA ASN A 74 13.47 3.27 6.32
C ASN A 74 12.81 1.89 6.37
N ALA A 75 11.62 1.79 6.99
CA ALA A 75 10.83 0.56 7.00
C ALA A 75 10.42 0.17 5.57
N ARG A 76 10.78 -1.04 5.15
CA ARG A 76 10.46 -1.56 3.82
C ARG A 76 9.76 -2.90 3.92
N ASN A 77 8.74 -3.09 3.09
CA ASN A 77 8.13 -4.39 2.88
C ASN A 77 9.11 -5.29 2.16
N ARG A 78 9.34 -6.48 2.73
CA ARG A 78 10.34 -7.42 2.28
C ARG A 78 9.81 -8.85 2.26
N ILE A 79 10.20 -9.64 1.27
CA ILE A 79 9.89 -11.08 1.25
C ILE A 79 10.58 -11.77 2.44
N ARG A 80 9.84 -12.66 3.12
CA ARG A 80 10.37 -13.44 4.24
C ARG A 80 11.36 -14.52 3.81
N ASP A 81 12.28 -14.86 4.70
CA ASP A 81 13.33 -15.87 4.44
C ASP A 81 12.76 -17.24 4.04
N TRP A 82 11.65 -17.67 4.64
CA TRP A 82 11.03 -18.96 4.30
C TRP A 82 10.51 -18.99 2.85
N VAL A 83 10.03 -17.84 2.34
CA VAL A 83 9.55 -17.70 0.96
C VAL A 83 10.73 -17.81 -0.01
N ILE A 84 11.87 -17.20 0.36
CA ILE A 84 13.11 -17.29 -0.41
C ILE A 84 13.64 -18.72 -0.40
N ALA A 85 13.67 -19.37 0.76
CA ALA A 85 14.11 -20.76 0.91
C ALA A 85 13.26 -21.76 0.11
N LYS A 86 11.99 -21.43 -0.15
CA LYS A 86 11.09 -22.23 -0.99
C LYS A 86 11.17 -21.90 -2.48
N GLY A 87 11.97 -20.91 -2.90
CA GLY A 87 12.05 -20.49 -4.30
C GLY A 87 10.85 -19.68 -4.81
N TYR A 88 9.96 -19.25 -3.91
CA TYR A 88 8.78 -18.47 -4.26
C TYR A 88 9.09 -16.99 -4.50
N GLY A 89 10.16 -16.50 -3.91
CA GLY A 89 10.60 -15.12 -4.02
C GLY A 89 12.12 -15.02 -4.01
N LYS A 90 12.64 -13.91 -4.53
CA LYS A 90 14.07 -13.60 -4.43
C LYS A 90 14.27 -12.10 -4.29
N ARG A 91 15.40 -11.74 -3.67
CA ARG A 91 15.84 -10.36 -3.56
C ARG A 91 16.86 -10.09 -4.65
N ASN A 92 16.51 -9.17 -5.54
CA ASN A 92 17.38 -8.67 -6.59
C ASN A 92 17.95 -7.32 -6.23
N LYS A 93 19.04 -6.97 -6.89
CA LYS A 93 19.59 -5.62 -6.89
C LYS A 93 19.53 -5.07 -8.31
N ARG A 94 19.21 -3.78 -8.45
CA ARG A 94 19.29 -3.14 -9.76
C ARG A 94 20.74 -2.88 -10.08
N LYS A 95 21.10 -3.08 -11.36
CA LYS A 95 22.46 -2.78 -11.84
C LYS A 95 22.83 -1.29 -11.71
N SER A 96 21.84 -0.40 -11.75
CA SER A 96 22.04 1.05 -11.79
C SER A 96 22.38 1.68 -10.43
N ASP A 97 21.74 1.24 -9.35
CA ASP A 97 21.80 1.93 -8.05
C ASP A 97 22.05 0.96 -6.86
N ASP A 98 22.35 -0.31 -7.15
CA ASP A 98 22.48 -1.42 -6.19
C ASP A 98 21.27 -1.57 -5.24
N MET A 99 20.14 -0.89 -5.52
CA MET A 99 19.02 -0.82 -4.59
C MET A 99 18.26 -2.15 -4.61
N PRO A 100 18.11 -2.84 -3.46
CA PRO A 100 17.45 -4.12 -3.44
C PRO A 100 15.94 -4.01 -3.59
N PHE A 101 15.38 -4.86 -4.43
CA PHE A 101 13.96 -5.04 -4.67
C PHE A 101 13.61 -6.52 -4.70
N ASP A 102 12.39 -6.84 -4.29
CA ASP A 102 11.95 -8.23 -4.23
C ASP A 102 11.10 -8.58 -5.45
N VAL A 103 11.26 -9.81 -5.90
CA VAL A 103 10.53 -10.40 -7.02
C VAL A 103 9.95 -11.76 -6.63
N VAL A 104 8.92 -12.20 -7.35
CA VAL A 104 8.14 -13.41 -7.08
C VAL A 104 8.16 -14.30 -8.33
N SER A 105 8.38 -15.60 -8.13
CA SER A 105 8.38 -16.58 -9.22
C SER A 105 6.96 -16.97 -9.61
N ALA A 106 6.79 -17.63 -10.76
CA ALA A 106 5.51 -18.21 -11.15
C ALA A 106 4.94 -19.16 -10.07
N GLU A 107 5.80 -19.92 -9.39
CA GLU A 107 5.39 -20.80 -8.30
C GLU A 107 4.90 -20.01 -7.08
N GLY A 108 5.61 -18.92 -6.74
CA GLY A 108 5.17 -18.01 -5.69
C GLY A 108 3.81 -17.38 -5.99
N VAL A 109 3.56 -17.00 -7.26
CA VAL A 109 2.25 -16.49 -7.69
C VAL A 109 1.16 -17.54 -7.49
N ARG A 110 1.39 -18.80 -7.90
CA ARG A 110 0.43 -19.90 -7.67
C ARG A 110 0.16 -20.10 -6.18
N TRP A 111 1.21 -20.13 -5.36
CA TRP A 111 1.09 -20.28 -3.91
C TRP A 111 0.24 -19.17 -3.27
N ILE A 112 0.43 -17.92 -3.71
CA ILE A 112 -0.36 -16.77 -3.26
C ILE A 112 -1.81 -16.92 -3.73
N ALA A 113 -2.04 -17.29 -4.99
CA ALA A 113 -3.35 -17.42 -5.60
C ALA A 113 -4.24 -18.42 -4.85
N GLU A 114 -3.69 -19.59 -4.49
CA GLU A 114 -4.39 -20.63 -3.72
C GLU A 114 -4.89 -20.14 -2.35
N ARG A 115 -4.21 -19.16 -1.76
CA ARG A 115 -4.49 -18.65 -0.41
C ARG A 115 -5.18 -17.29 -0.43
N TRP A 116 -5.38 -16.72 -1.61
CA TRP A 116 -5.75 -15.33 -1.80
C TRP A 116 -7.08 -14.97 -1.14
N GLU A 117 -8.15 -15.69 -1.49
CA GLU A 117 -9.49 -15.37 -0.98
C GLU A 117 -9.58 -15.53 0.54
N ALA A 118 -8.94 -16.56 1.11
CA ALA A 118 -8.91 -16.77 2.56
C ALA A 118 -8.17 -15.63 3.28
N ALA A 119 -6.99 -15.22 2.79
CA ALA A 119 -6.24 -14.13 3.39
C ALA A 119 -6.92 -12.77 3.23
N LYS A 120 -7.49 -12.50 2.05
CA LYS A 120 -8.26 -11.28 1.77
C LYS A 120 -9.47 -11.19 2.69
N LYS A 121 -10.24 -12.26 2.83
CA LYS A 121 -11.38 -12.33 3.76
C LYS A 121 -10.94 -12.08 5.20
N ALA A 122 -9.83 -12.66 5.65
CA ALA A 122 -9.30 -12.40 7.00
C ALA A 122 -8.90 -10.93 7.22
N VAL A 123 -8.37 -10.25 6.19
CA VAL A 123 -8.09 -8.79 6.26
C VAL A 123 -9.38 -7.97 6.31
N GLU A 124 -10.39 -8.37 5.54
CA GLU A 124 -11.70 -7.72 5.53
C GLU A 124 -12.43 -7.89 6.87
N GLU A 125 -12.42 -9.09 7.47
CA GLU A 125 -13.02 -9.37 8.78
C GLU A 125 -12.35 -8.60 9.92
N LYS A 126 -11.02 -8.40 9.85
CA LYS A 126 -10.29 -7.52 10.79
C LYS A 126 -10.71 -6.06 10.67
N THR A 127 -11.27 -5.66 9.53
CA THR A 127 -11.78 -4.31 9.32
C THR A 127 -13.28 -4.30 9.59
N SER A 128 -13.66 -3.99 10.82
CA SER A 128 -15.06 -4.01 11.24
C SER A 128 -15.58 -2.61 11.61
N GLY A 129 -16.92 -2.50 11.63
CA GLY A 129 -17.63 -1.33 12.12
C GLY A 129 -17.25 -0.03 11.39
N PRO A 130 -17.05 1.08 12.13
CA PRO A 130 -16.82 2.41 11.54
C PRO A 130 -15.63 2.49 10.57
N ALA A 131 -14.60 1.65 10.77
CA ALA A 131 -13.44 1.61 9.86
C ALA A 131 -13.80 1.02 8.48
N LYS A 132 -14.75 0.08 8.44
CA LYS A 132 -15.24 -0.50 7.19
C LYS A 132 -16.07 0.52 6.41
N GLU A 133 -17.00 1.19 7.09
CA GLU A 133 -17.84 2.24 6.51
C GLU A 133 -16.99 3.36 5.89
N ALA A 134 -15.99 3.85 6.63
CA ALA A 134 -15.08 4.88 6.12
C ALA A 134 -14.26 4.42 4.90
N ARG A 135 -13.84 3.15 4.87
CA ARG A 135 -13.13 2.57 3.71
C ARG A 135 -14.05 2.51 2.49
N GLU A 136 -15.28 2.06 2.66
CA GLU A 136 -16.26 1.95 1.57
C GLU A 136 -16.63 3.33 1.02
N ALA A 137 -16.91 4.29 1.90
CA ALA A 137 -17.19 5.67 1.51
C ALA A 137 -16.00 6.32 0.78
N LEU A 138 -14.77 6.11 1.26
CA LEU A 138 -13.57 6.62 0.57
C LEU A 138 -13.41 5.99 -0.82
N ARG A 139 -13.64 4.67 -0.96
CA ARG A 139 -13.57 3.99 -2.26
C ARG A 139 -14.59 4.55 -3.23
N GLU A 140 -15.82 4.82 -2.77
CA GLU A 140 -16.85 5.42 -3.61
C GLU A 140 -16.45 6.83 -4.05
N PHE A 141 -15.97 7.65 -3.12
CA PHE A 141 -15.46 8.99 -3.43
C PHE A 141 -14.30 8.95 -4.44
N GLN A 142 -13.41 7.97 -4.33
CA GLN A 142 -12.28 7.80 -5.25
C GLN A 142 -12.72 7.46 -6.68
N LYS A 143 -13.86 6.78 -6.89
CA LYS A 143 -14.39 6.49 -8.23
C LYS A 143 -14.82 7.75 -8.97
N CYS A 144 -15.35 8.73 -8.25
CA CYS A 144 -15.83 9.99 -8.83
C CYS A 144 -14.71 11.01 -9.08
N ARG A 145 -13.47 10.70 -8.67
CA ARG A 145 -12.35 11.63 -8.71
C ARG A 145 -11.52 11.45 -9.99
N SER A 146 -11.05 12.57 -10.55
CA SER A 146 -10.23 12.58 -11.77
C SER A 146 -8.79 12.10 -11.58
N GLY A 147 -8.31 11.91 -10.35
CA GLY A 147 -6.94 11.49 -10.09
C GLY A 147 -6.75 10.84 -8.71
N PRO A 148 -5.68 10.04 -8.55
CA PRO A 148 -5.44 9.29 -7.32
C PRO A 148 -5.18 10.20 -6.13
N MET A 149 -5.61 9.78 -4.94
CA MET A 149 -5.31 10.47 -3.69
C MET A 149 -3.99 9.96 -3.11
N CYS A 150 -3.15 10.86 -2.60
CA CYS A 150 -2.02 10.46 -1.78
C CYS A 150 -2.49 10.13 -0.36
N GLY A 151 -1.68 9.38 0.40
CA GLY A 151 -2.06 8.94 1.76
C GLY A 151 -2.42 10.10 2.71
N LYS A 152 -1.78 11.27 2.57
CA LYS A 152 -2.16 12.48 3.34
C LYS A 152 -3.59 12.94 3.02
N GLN A 153 -3.94 13.00 1.74
CA GLN A 153 -5.27 13.41 1.29
C GLN A 153 -6.35 12.43 1.75
N GLU A 154 -6.08 11.12 1.68
CA GLU A 154 -7.00 10.09 2.17
C GLU A 154 -7.26 10.24 3.67
N ILE A 155 -6.20 10.44 4.48
CA ILE A 155 -6.32 10.66 5.93
C ILE A 155 -7.15 11.91 6.23
N HIS A 156 -6.88 13.02 5.54
CA HIS A 156 -7.61 14.28 5.75
C HIS A 156 -9.09 14.12 5.37
N TRP A 157 -9.38 13.50 4.23
CA TRP A 157 -10.75 13.23 3.82
C TRP A 157 -11.51 12.36 4.84
N VAL A 158 -10.88 11.28 5.35
CA VAL A 158 -11.50 10.44 6.38
C VAL A 158 -11.73 11.23 7.67
N ALA A 159 -10.79 12.07 8.09
CA ALA A 159 -10.97 12.91 9.28
C ALA A 159 -12.09 13.94 9.12
N ASP A 160 -12.32 14.44 7.91
CA ASP A 160 -13.38 15.41 7.62
C ASP A 160 -14.77 14.76 7.60
N HIS A 161 -14.89 13.52 7.09
CA HIS A 161 -16.18 12.84 6.90
C HIS A 161 -16.54 11.89 8.06
N PHE A 162 -15.55 11.40 8.80
CA PHE A 162 -15.72 10.47 9.92
C PHE A 162 -14.95 10.99 11.15
N PRO A 163 -15.33 12.14 11.72
CA PRO A 163 -14.57 12.83 12.78
C PRO A 163 -14.49 12.05 14.10
N HIS A 164 -15.34 11.04 14.28
CA HIS A 164 -15.39 10.19 15.46
C HIS A 164 -14.40 9.01 15.41
N LEU A 165 -13.72 8.78 14.28
CA LEU A 165 -12.77 7.67 14.17
C LEU A 165 -11.50 7.92 14.96
N THR A 166 -11.09 6.88 15.68
CA THR A 166 -9.76 6.81 16.29
C THR A 166 -8.67 6.68 15.21
N HIS A 167 -7.44 7.06 15.54
CA HIS A 167 -6.30 6.87 14.63
C HIS A 167 -6.09 5.39 14.24
N ASP A 168 -6.45 4.46 15.11
CA ASP A 168 -6.37 3.02 14.83
C ASP A 168 -7.42 2.59 13.81
N GLN A 169 -8.66 3.06 13.95
CA GLN A 169 -9.71 2.82 12.95
C GLN A 169 -9.38 3.46 11.60
N MET A 170 -8.83 4.67 11.58
CA MET A 170 -8.35 5.30 10.34
C MET A 170 -7.20 4.50 9.71
N ALA A 171 -6.26 4.00 10.51
CA ALA A 171 -5.16 3.17 10.04
C ALA A 171 -5.67 1.86 9.42
N GLN A 172 -6.64 1.21 10.07
CA GLN A 172 -7.32 0.03 9.54
C GLN A 172 -8.05 0.36 8.23
N ALA A 173 -8.89 1.39 8.20
CA ALA A 173 -9.67 1.79 7.03
C ALA A 173 -8.77 2.01 5.79
N LEU A 174 -7.64 2.70 5.99
CA LEU A 174 -6.71 3.12 4.93
C LEU A 174 -5.58 2.13 4.63
N SER A 175 -5.47 1.03 5.39
CA SER A 175 -4.32 0.11 5.32
C SER A 175 -2.98 0.84 5.49
N LEU A 176 -2.92 1.76 6.47
CA LEU A 176 -1.73 2.55 6.81
C LEU A 176 -1.28 2.25 8.24
N SER A 177 -0.07 2.64 8.59
CA SER A 177 0.36 2.57 9.98
C SER A 177 -0.28 3.68 10.82
N ARG A 178 -0.62 3.36 12.08
CA ARG A 178 -1.08 4.33 13.08
C ARG A 178 -0.14 5.53 13.24
N GLN A 179 1.16 5.29 13.14
CA GLN A 179 2.19 6.34 13.21
C GLN A 179 2.06 7.34 12.06
N LEU A 180 1.79 6.86 10.85
CA LEU A 180 1.60 7.71 9.68
C LEU A 180 0.33 8.54 9.80
N VAL A 181 -0.77 7.91 10.25
CA VAL A 181 -2.03 8.61 10.55
C VAL A 181 -1.79 9.71 11.57
N THR A 182 -1.19 9.38 12.71
CA THR A 182 -0.89 10.33 13.79
C THR A 182 -0.05 11.51 13.29
N ARG A 183 0.98 11.24 12.49
CA ARG A 183 1.83 12.28 11.89
C ARG A 183 1.02 13.24 11.01
N PHE A 184 0.17 12.71 10.12
CA PHE A 184 -0.61 13.55 9.20
C PHE A 184 -1.79 14.25 9.87
N MET A 185 -2.34 13.67 10.93
CA MET A 185 -3.34 14.34 11.80
C MET A 185 -2.70 15.52 12.54
N ARG A 186 -1.48 15.38 13.06
CA ARG A 186 -0.76 16.51 13.66
C ARG A 186 -0.55 17.66 12.66
N ILE A 187 -0.08 17.32 11.46
CA ILE A 187 0.08 18.30 10.37
C ILE A 187 -1.26 18.98 10.05
N ARG A 188 -2.37 18.23 10.02
CA ARG A 188 -3.72 18.78 9.79
C ARG A 188 -4.09 19.80 10.88
N SER A 189 -3.91 19.44 12.15
CA SER A 189 -4.24 20.30 13.28
C SER A 189 -3.44 21.61 13.27
N GLU A 190 -2.14 21.54 12.97
CA GLU A 190 -1.28 22.72 12.79
C GLU A 190 -1.77 23.61 11.64
N GLN A 191 -2.11 23.01 10.49
CA GLN A 191 -2.65 23.74 9.34
C GLN A 191 -3.97 24.46 9.67
N ILE A 192 -4.88 23.80 10.39
CA ILE A 192 -6.16 24.39 10.82
C ILE A 192 -5.92 25.52 11.82
N ALA A 193 -5.05 25.32 12.82
CA ALA A 193 -4.73 26.33 13.81
C ALA A 193 -4.12 27.58 13.16
N ASN A 194 -3.17 27.39 12.23
CA ASN A 194 -2.55 28.48 11.48
C ASN A 194 -3.56 29.22 10.61
N ALA A 195 -4.45 28.49 9.92
CA ALA A 195 -5.51 29.10 9.12
C ALA A 195 -6.48 29.93 9.98
N LYS A 196 -6.84 29.43 11.17
CA LYS A 196 -7.68 30.16 12.14
C LYS A 196 -6.97 31.42 12.64
N ALA A 197 -5.69 31.33 13.01
CA ALA A 197 -4.90 32.47 13.45
C ALA A 197 -4.75 33.53 12.35
N LEU A 198 -4.55 33.12 11.10
CA LEU A 198 -4.47 34.02 9.94
C LEU A 198 -5.81 34.73 9.71
N ARG A 199 -6.93 34.00 9.76
CA ARG A 199 -8.28 34.59 9.66
C ARG A 199 -8.54 35.61 10.76
N GLU A 200 -8.11 35.35 11.98
CA GLU A 200 -8.28 36.30 13.09
C GLU A 200 -7.41 37.55 12.92
N ARG A 201 -6.18 37.42 12.40
CA ARG A 201 -5.30 38.58 12.09
C ARG A 201 -5.85 39.47 10.98
N HIS A 202 -6.50 38.89 9.98
CA HIS A 202 -7.13 39.61 8.87
C HIS A 202 -8.60 39.94 9.12
N ARG A 203 -9.11 39.65 10.32
CA ARG A 203 -10.44 40.09 10.72
C ARG A 203 -10.34 41.59 10.97
N GLU A 204 -10.81 42.38 10.03
CA GLU A 204 -10.98 43.82 10.28
C GLU A 204 -11.85 43.97 11.54
N PRO A 205 -11.46 44.80 12.51
CA PRO A 205 -12.37 45.18 13.57
C PRO A 205 -13.56 45.84 12.87
N THR A 206 -14.73 45.20 12.92
CA THR A 206 -15.97 45.79 12.46
C THR A 206 -16.09 47.15 13.15
N ARG A 207 -15.84 48.22 12.40
CA ARG A 207 -16.08 49.57 12.86
C ARG A 207 -17.57 49.67 13.16
N ASP A 208 -17.84 50.18 14.35
CA ASP A 208 -19.10 50.80 14.74
C ASP A 208 -20.21 49.90 15.32
N THR A 209 -20.10 49.63 16.63
CA THR A 209 -21.27 49.59 17.54
C THR A 209 -21.19 50.72 18.56
N SER A 210 -20.62 51.87 18.16
CA SER A 210 -20.50 53.06 19.01
C SER A 210 -21.38 54.20 18.49
N ARG A 211 -22.63 53.89 18.15
CA ARG A 211 -23.70 54.89 18.04
C ARG A 211 -25.01 54.33 18.59
N CYS A 212 -25.13 54.31 19.91
CA CYS A 212 -26.41 54.29 20.63
C CYS A 212 -26.17 54.71 22.10
N VAL A 213 -25.55 55.87 22.33
CA VAL A 213 -25.77 56.64 23.55
C VAL A 213 -25.64 58.12 23.20
N ALA A 214 -26.75 58.74 22.82
CA ALA A 214 -26.89 60.20 22.83
C ALA A 214 -28.36 60.53 23.11
N GLN A 215 -28.57 60.89 24.39
CA GLN A 215 -29.57 61.80 24.98
C GLN A 215 -31.06 61.50 24.81
#